data_AF-S2EJ71-F1
#
_entry.id   AF-S2EJ71-F1
#
_cell.length_a   1.000
_cell.length_b   1.000
_cell.length_c   1.000
_cell.angle_alpha   90.00
_cell.angle_beta   90.00
_cell.angle_gamma   90.00
#
_symmetry.space_group_name_H-M   'P 1'
#
loop_
_entity.id
_entity.type
_entity.pdbx_description
1 polymer ?
#
loop_
_entity_poly.entity_id
_entity_poly.type
_entity_poly.pdbx_seq_one_letter_code
_entity_poly.pdbx_strand_id
1 'polypeptide(L)'
;NKFKELKSGTKIVTIWGPLPNSLPEKVEFPYIINQTPFKKTNSLQEQLLAVFGVKCINFVTAWEFAERYTKAISTPEVGNDRFLTIIQTLVIWINARNLGVACGDDIPESIQTYIDIMKTHFDIDFEHLLK
;
A
#
# COMPACT_ATOMS: atom_id res chain seq x y z
N ASN A 1 -13.30 19.81 1.61
CA ASN A 1 -11.99 19.30 2.04
C ASN A 1 -12.14 18.91 3.50
N LYS A 2 -12.13 17.59 3.80
CA LYS A 2 -12.65 16.95 5.03
C LYS A 2 -11.98 17.43 6.34
N PHE A 3 -10.81 18.06 6.24
CA PHE A 3 -9.96 18.43 7.37
C PHE A 3 -9.77 19.94 7.58
N LYS A 4 -10.59 20.78 6.92
CA LYS A 4 -10.45 22.24 6.98
C LYS A 4 -10.68 22.85 8.36
N GLU A 5 -11.50 22.21 9.19
CA GLU A 5 -11.93 22.73 10.49
C GLU A 5 -11.12 22.17 11.68
N LEU A 6 -10.09 21.36 11.40
CA LEU A 6 -9.24 20.81 12.45
C LEU A 6 -8.39 21.91 13.10
N LYS A 7 -8.30 21.90 14.43
CA LYS A 7 -7.42 22.78 15.19
C LYS A 7 -5.96 22.48 14.82
N SER A 8 -5.12 23.51 14.78
CA SER A 8 -3.68 23.34 14.61
C SER A 8 -3.10 22.36 15.64
N GLY A 9 -2.15 21.52 15.23
CA GLY A 9 -1.60 20.44 16.05
C GLY A 9 -2.44 19.15 16.09
N THR A 10 -3.62 19.10 15.45
CA THR A 10 -4.41 17.85 15.37
C THR A 10 -3.63 16.78 14.58
N LYS A 11 -3.54 15.58 15.16
CA LYS A 11 -2.92 14.41 14.52
C LYS A 11 -3.98 13.56 13.83
N ILE A 12 -3.68 13.14 12.61
CA ILE A 12 -4.43 12.12 11.88
C ILE A 12 -3.54 10.90 11.76
N VAL A 13 -4.06 9.75 12.18
CA VAL A 13 -3.39 8.46 12.05
C VAL A 13 -4.11 7.66 10.99
N THR A 14 -3.39 7.19 9.98
CA THR A 14 -3.89 6.27 8.96
C THR A 14 -3.14 4.94 9.00
N ILE A 15 -3.79 3.90 8.51
CA ILE A 15 -3.25 2.56 8.30
C ILE A 15 -3.50 2.21 6.82
N TRP A 16 -2.67 1.36 6.22
CA TRP A 16 -2.78 0.88 4.83
C TRP A 16 -2.55 1.92 3.73
N GLY A 17 -2.43 3.20 4.07
CA GLY A 17 -2.09 4.23 3.11
C GLY A 17 -1.93 5.61 3.74
N PRO A 18 -1.09 6.48 3.16
CA PRO A 18 -0.91 7.84 3.66
C PRO A 18 -2.10 8.74 3.32
N LEU A 19 -2.22 9.84 4.06
CA LEU A 19 -3.15 10.92 3.71
C LEU A 19 -2.78 11.50 2.32
N PRO A 20 -3.68 11.52 1.33
CA PRO A 20 -3.32 11.96 -0.03
C PRO A 20 -2.69 13.36 -0.07
N ASN A 21 -1.72 13.53 -0.99
CA ASN A 21 -1.01 14.79 -1.25
C ASN A 21 -0.37 15.42 0.01
N SER A 22 0.04 14.59 0.98
CA SER A 22 0.58 15.05 2.25
C SER A 22 1.73 14.14 2.71
N LEU A 23 2.86 14.73 3.05
CA LEU A 23 3.98 14.01 3.67
C LEU A 23 3.67 13.70 5.14
N PRO A 24 4.07 12.51 5.63
CA PRO A 24 3.90 12.17 7.04
C PRO A 24 4.78 13.07 7.92
N GLU A 25 4.28 13.33 9.13
CA GLU A 25 5.10 13.86 10.21
C GLU A 25 5.99 12.77 10.79
N LYS A 26 5.43 11.57 10.96
CA LYS A 26 6.12 10.38 11.46
C LYS A 26 5.49 9.12 10.87
N VAL A 27 6.30 8.10 10.65
CA VAL A 27 5.85 6.75 10.29
C VAL A 27 6.29 5.81 11.41
N GLU A 28 5.31 5.26 12.12
CA GLU A 28 5.48 4.19 13.10
C GLU A 28 4.73 2.98 12.55
N PHE A 29 5.35 2.28 11.59
CA PHE A 29 4.68 1.22 10.83
C PHE A 29 3.91 0.26 11.77
N PRO A 30 2.60 0.00 11.52
CA PRO A 30 1.84 0.29 10.29
C PRO A 30 1.14 1.65 10.29
N TYR A 31 1.37 2.48 11.30
CA TYR A 31 0.73 3.78 11.49
C TYR A 31 1.48 4.90 10.77
N ILE A 32 0.75 5.67 9.98
CA ILE A 32 1.24 6.88 9.30
C ILE A 32 0.60 8.07 9.98
N ILE A 33 1.42 8.97 10.52
CA ILE A 33 0.96 10.08 11.35
C ILE A 33 1.18 11.39 10.57
N ASN A 34 0.10 12.12 10.32
CA ASN A 34 0.13 13.48 9.79
C ASN A 34 -0.34 14.45 10.88
N GLN A 35 0.17 15.68 10.87
CA GLN A 35 -0.25 16.73 11.81
C GLN A 35 -0.67 17.99 11.04
N THR A 36 -1.74 18.65 11.48
CA THR A 36 -2.16 19.94 10.92
C THR A 36 -1.27 21.08 11.43
N PRO A 37 -0.85 22.04 10.57
CA PRO A 37 -1.08 22.08 9.13
C PRO A 37 -0.25 21.02 8.38
N PHE A 38 -0.87 20.33 7.42
CA PHE A 38 -0.21 19.21 6.73
C PHE A 38 0.92 19.69 5.82
N LYS A 39 2.06 19.00 5.87
CA LYS A 39 3.15 19.11 4.90
C LYS A 39 2.66 18.61 3.55
N LYS A 40 2.46 19.49 2.56
CA LYS A 40 1.94 19.12 1.24
C LYS A 40 3.04 18.60 0.31
N THR A 41 2.67 17.67 -0.56
CA THR A 41 3.48 17.25 -1.72
C THR A 41 2.56 17.06 -2.91
N ASN A 42 3.08 17.32 -4.11
CA ASN A 42 2.42 17.04 -5.38
C ASN A 42 3.01 15.80 -6.08
N SER A 43 3.97 15.12 -5.44
CA SER A 43 4.67 13.96 -5.97
C SER A 43 4.26 12.71 -5.20
N LEU A 44 3.59 11.78 -5.89
CA LEU A 44 3.26 10.49 -5.30
C LEU A 44 4.53 9.71 -4.96
N GLN A 45 5.59 9.84 -5.76
CA GLN A 45 6.89 9.22 -5.53
C GLN A 45 7.56 9.74 -4.25
N GLU A 46 7.45 11.05 -3.94
CA GLU A 46 7.93 11.59 -2.67
C GLU A 46 7.13 11.04 -1.48
N GLN A 47 5.81 10.91 -1.65
CA GLN A 47 4.96 10.32 -0.63
C GLN A 47 5.30 8.83 -0.41
N LEU A 48 5.53 8.07 -1.48
CA LEU A 48 5.99 6.69 -1.39
C LEU A 48 7.35 6.61 -0.67
N LEU A 49 8.29 7.47 -1.03
CA LEU A 49 9.62 7.49 -0.41
C LEU A 49 9.52 7.80 1.09
N ALA A 50 8.67 8.75 1.49
CA ALA A 50 8.51 9.14 2.88
C ALA A 50 7.81 8.07 3.75
N VAL A 51 6.96 7.25 3.15
CA VAL A 51 6.15 6.23 3.86
C VAL A 51 6.80 4.86 3.81
N PHE A 52 7.30 4.48 2.64
CA PHE A 52 7.74 3.14 2.30
C PHE A 52 9.25 3.07 2.03
N GLY A 53 9.98 4.19 1.96
CA GLY A 53 11.42 4.20 1.73
C GLY A 53 11.83 3.86 0.29
N VAL A 54 10.86 3.78 -0.63
CA VAL A 54 11.06 3.41 -2.04
C VAL A 54 10.41 4.44 -2.96
N LYS A 55 10.97 4.63 -4.15
CA LYS A 55 10.45 5.60 -5.15
C LYS A 55 9.42 4.99 -6.11
N CYS A 56 9.40 3.67 -6.20
CA CYS A 56 8.47 2.90 -7.02
C CYS A 56 8.22 1.54 -6.34
N ILE A 57 7.17 0.83 -6.75
CA ILE A 57 6.81 -0.47 -6.21
C ILE A 57 7.05 -1.56 -7.25
N ASN A 58 7.86 -2.56 -6.91
CA ASN A 58 7.96 -3.81 -7.66
C ASN A 58 7.27 -4.95 -6.89
N PHE A 59 7.28 -6.16 -7.45
CA PHE A 59 6.69 -7.33 -6.80
C PHE A 59 7.27 -7.60 -5.39
N VAL A 60 8.60 -7.59 -5.25
CA VAL A 60 9.27 -7.89 -3.97
C VAL A 60 8.86 -6.88 -2.90
N THR A 61 8.86 -5.60 -3.25
CA THR A 61 8.44 -4.52 -2.37
C THR A 61 6.96 -4.67 -1.97
N ALA A 62 6.08 -4.98 -2.93
CA ALA A 62 4.66 -5.21 -2.64
C ALA A 62 4.47 -6.40 -1.67
N TRP A 63 5.21 -7.49 -1.88
CA TRP A 63 5.19 -8.67 -1.03
C TRP A 63 5.67 -8.38 0.39
N GLU A 64 6.84 -7.75 0.53
CA GLU A 64 7.39 -7.37 1.82
C GLU A 64 6.43 -6.47 2.62
N PHE A 65 5.78 -5.51 1.96
CA PHE A 65 4.78 -4.68 2.63
C PHE A 65 3.55 -5.46 3.05
N ALA A 66 3.01 -6.31 2.19
CA ALA A 66 1.89 -7.19 2.51
C ALA A 66 2.20 -8.06 3.75
N GLU A 67 3.37 -8.68 3.79
CA GLU A 67 3.79 -9.48 4.94
C GLU A 67 3.94 -8.63 6.20
N ARG A 68 4.59 -7.47 6.11
CA ARG A 68 4.79 -6.58 7.27
C ARG A 68 3.46 -6.11 7.84
N TYR A 69 2.53 -5.71 6.99
CA TYR A 69 1.22 -5.28 7.45
C TYR A 69 0.42 -6.43 8.06
N THR A 70 0.43 -7.59 7.41
CA THR A 70 -0.21 -8.80 7.93
C THR A 70 0.32 -9.13 9.32
N LYS A 71 1.64 -9.14 9.53
CA LYS A 71 2.26 -9.40 10.85
C LYS A 71 1.99 -8.31 11.88
N ALA A 72 1.90 -7.05 11.46
CA ALA A 72 1.71 -5.94 12.38
C ALA A 72 0.27 -5.83 12.92
N ILE A 73 -0.72 -6.36 12.19
CA ILE A 73 -2.14 -6.19 12.50
C ILE A 73 -2.81 -7.53 12.89
N SER A 74 -2.30 -8.66 12.41
CA SER A 74 -2.88 -9.98 12.70
C SER A 74 -2.49 -10.47 14.09
N THR A 75 -3.31 -11.38 14.63
CA THR A 75 -2.96 -12.08 15.87
C THR A 75 -1.87 -13.12 15.59
N PRO A 76 -1.04 -13.48 16.59
CA PRO A 76 0.13 -14.35 16.39
C PRO A 76 -0.13 -15.78 15.88
N GLU A 77 -1.38 -16.24 15.87
CA GLU A 77 -1.76 -17.66 15.67
C GLU A 77 -2.53 -17.90 14.35
N VAL A 78 -2.49 -16.98 13.39
CA VAL A 78 -3.24 -17.10 12.13
C VAL A 78 -2.46 -17.94 11.12
N GLY A 79 -3.01 -19.11 10.73
CA GLY A 79 -2.37 -20.00 9.76
C GLY A 79 -2.49 -19.57 8.29
N ASN A 80 -3.37 -18.62 7.98
CA ASN A 80 -3.70 -18.22 6.60
C ASN A 80 -2.92 -16.99 6.09
N ASP A 81 -1.79 -16.67 6.72
CA ASP A 81 -0.99 -15.47 6.41
C ASP A 81 -0.59 -15.39 4.93
N ARG A 82 -0.29 -16.53 4.29
CA ARG A 82 0.10 -16.57 2.88
C ARG A 82 -1.02 -16.14 1.94
N PHE A 83 -2.25 -16.60 2.17
CA PHE A 83 -3.39 -16.23 1.34
C PHE A 83 -3.64 -14.71 1.41
N LEU A 84 -3.63 -14.16 2.63
CA LEU A 84 -3.80 -12.73 2.83
C LEU A 84 -2.64 -11.92 2.23
N THR A 85 -1.41 -12.42 2.37
CA THR A 85 -0.21 -11.79 1.79
C THR A 85 -0.30 -11.75 0.27
N ILE A 86 -0.76 -12.81 -0.38
CA ILE A 86 -0.96 -12.84 -1.84
C ILE A 86 -1.97 -11.78 -2.26
N ILE A 87 -3.16 -11.75 -1.63
CA ILE A 87 -4.19 -10.74 -1.94
C ILE A 87 -3.63 -9.32 -1.79
N GLN A 88 -2.98 -9.03 -0.66
CA GLN A 88 -2.43 -7.70 -0.41
C GLN A 88 -1.31 -7.35 -1.39
N THR A 89 -0.46 -8.30 -1.75
CA THR A 89 0.61 -8.09 -2.74
C THR A 89 0.01 -7.68 -4.09
N LEU A 90 -1.00 -8.41 -4.55
CA LEU A 90 -1.71 -8.11 -5.80
C LEU A 90 -2.35 -6.71 -5.74
N VAL A 91 -3.08 -6.39 -4.68
CA VAL A 91 -3.72 -5.07 -4.50
C VAL A 91 -2.68 -3.94 -4.47
N ILE A 92 -1.58 -4.10 -3.73
CA ILE A 92 -0.52 -3.09 -3.61
C ILE A 92 0.13 -2.85 -4.97
N TRP A 93 0.53 -3.91 -5.66
CA TRP A 93 1.22 -3.79 -6.94
C TRP A 93 0.30 -3.23 -8.05
N ILE A 94 -0.94 -3.73 -8.15
CA ILE A 94 -1.92 -3.25 -9.14
C ILE A 94 -2.23 -1.77 -8.92
N ASN A 95 -2.43 -1.34 -7.66
CA ASN A 95 -2.63 0.08 -7.37
C ASN A 95 -1.41 0.92 -7.73
N ALA A 96 -0.19 0.44 -7.46
CA ALA A 96 1.02 1.14 -7.85
C ALA A 96 1.14 1.29 -9.38
N ARG A 97 0.81 0.25 -10.15
CA ARG A 97 0.72 0.30 -11.62
C ARG A 97 -0.31 1.34 -12.07
N ASN A 98 -1.54 1.25 -11.56
CA ASN A 98 -2.64 2.15 -11.92
C ASN A 98 -2.36 3.62 -11.57
N LEU A 99 -1.48 3.87 -10.60
CA LEU A 99 -1.05 5.21 -10.19
C LEU A 99 0.25 5.67 -10.86
N GLY A 100 0.85 4.87 -11.76
CA GLY A 100 2.07 5.22 -12.48
C GLY A 100 3.34 5.22 -11.62
N VAL A 101 3.35 4.41 -10.55
CA VAL A 101 4.47 4.31 -9.58
C VAL A 101 4.98 2.88 -9.42
N ALA A 102 4.64 1.99 -10.33
CA ALA A 102 5.34 0.70 -10.46
C ALA A 102 6.77 0.93 -10.98
N CYS A 103 7.71 0.03 -10.64
CA CYS A 103 9.10 0.14 -11.12
C CYS A 103 9.31 -0.28 -12.59
N GLY A 104 8.26 -0.68 -13.29
CA GLY A 104 8.27 -1.08 -14.69
C GLY A 104 6.86 -1.16 -15.25
N ASP A 105 6.75 -1.22 -16.58
CA ASP A 105 5.48 -1.17 -17.30
C ASP A 105 4.83 -2.55 -17.48
N ASP A 106 5.66 -3.59 -17.58
CA ASP A 106 5.20 -4.96 -17.76
C ASP A 106 4.65 -5.56 -16.46
N ILE A 107 3.69 -6.49 -16.60
CA ILE A 107 3.21 -7.29 -15.47
C ILE A 107 4.28 -8.35 -15.14
N PRO A 108 4.85 -8.38 -13.92
CA PRO A 108 5.80 -9.42 -13.53
C PRO A 108 5.16 -10.80 -13.62
N GLU A 109 5.94 -11.80 -14.03
CA GLU A 109 5.51 -13.20 -14.09
C GLU A 109 4.94 -13.69 -12.74
N SER A 110 5.53 -13.25 -11.63
CA SER A 110 5.03 -13.57 -10.28
C SER A 110 3.63 -12.99 -10.02
N ILE A 111 3.33 -11.78 -10.50
CA ILE A 111 2.00 -11.19 -10.40
C ILE A 111 1.01 -12.00 -11.23
N GLN A 112 1.34 -12.29 -12.49
CA GLN A 112 0.49 -13.09 -13.37
C GLN A 112 0.18 -14.47 -12.75
N THR A 113 1.21 -15.15 -12.25
CA THR A 113 1.09 -16.45 -11.57
C THR A 113 0.12 -16.38 -10.38
N TYR A 114 0.24 -15.35 -9.54
CA TYR A 114 -0.67 -15.20 -8.40
C TYR A 114 -2.09 -14.84 -8.81
N ILE A 115 -2.29 -14.02 -9.85
CA ILE A 115 -3.62 -13.76 -10.42
C ILE A 115 -4.26 -15.08 -10.87
N ASP A 116 -3.51 -15.90 -11.62
CA ASP A 116 -4.00 -17.18 -12.14
C ASP A 116 -4.34 -18.16 -11.01
N ILE A 117 -3.53 -18.22 -9.95
CA ILE A 117 -3.81 -19.02 -8.74
C ILE A 117 -5.10 -18.56 -8.06
N MET A 118 -5.25 -17.25 -7.85
CA MET A 118 -6.43 -16.68 -7.19
C MET A 118 -7.71 -16.96 -7.99
N LYS A 119 -7.64 -16.84 -9.33
CA LYS A 119 -8.75 -17.14 -10.23
C LYS A 119 -9.09 -18.63 -10.27
N THR A 120 -8.08 -19.49 -10.47
CA THR A 120 -8.28 -20.93 -10.69
C THR A 120 -8.66 -21.68 -9.43
N HIS A 121 -8.06 -21.34 -8.29
CA HIS A 121 -8.22 -22.11 -7.05
C HIS A 121 -9.17 -21.48 -6.05
N PHE A 122 -9.43 -20.17 -6.16
CA PHE A 122 -10.26 -19.43 -5.20
C PHE A 122 -11.43 -18.69 -5.83
N ASP A 123 -11.58 -18.72 -7.16
CA ASP A 123 -12.63 -17.99 -7.90
C ASP A 123 -12.60 -16.47 -7.64
N ILE A 124 -11.40 -15.93 -7.39
CA ILE A 124 -11.18 -14.49 -7.16
C ILE A 124 -10.40 -13.94 -8.35
N ASP A 125 -11.09 -13.20 -9.22
CA ASP A 125 -10.50 -12.57 -10.39
C ASP A 125 -9.92 -11.19 -10.05
N PHE A 126 -8.62 -10.98 -10.29
CA PHE A 126 -7.94 -9.70 -10.13
C PHE A 126 -7.73 -8.95 -11.45
N GLU A 127 -7.99 -9.58 -12.61
CA GLU A 127 -7.73 -9.00 -13.92
C GLU A 127 -8.54 -7.71 -14.12
N HIS A 128 -9.76 -7.66 -13.60
CA HIS A 128 -10.63 -6.48 -13.66
C HIS A 128 -10.07 -5.22 -12.94
N LEU A 129 -9.04 -5.38 -12.11
CA LEU A 129 -8.37 -4.27 -11.41
C LEU A 129 -7.19 -3.71 -12.19
N LEU A 130 -6.69 -4.42 -13.22
CA LEU A 130 -5.64 -3.94 -14.11
C LEU A 130 -6.24 -2.91 -15.08
N LYS A 131 -5.75 -1.67 -15.04
CA LYS A 131 -6.14 -0.60 -15.98
C LYS A 131 -5.14 -0.43 -17.11
#